data_AF-A0A7X7TK57-F1
#
_entry.id   AF-A0A7X7TK57-F1
#
_cell.length_a   1.000
_cell.length_b   1.000
_cell.length_c   1.000
_cell.angle_alpha   90.00
_cell.angle_beta   90.00
_cell.angle_gamma   90.00
#
_symmetry.space_group_name_H-M   'P 1'
#
loop_
_entity.id
_entity.type
_entity.pdbx_description
1 polymer ?
#
loop_
_entity_poly.entity_id
_entity_poly.type
_entity_poly.pdbx_seq_one_letter_code
_entity_poly.pdbx_strand_id
1 'polypeptide(L)'
;MKGINQVPLVYTILAVIALLLGVLFGYLLRKYLAEAKITSAEEAAKRILEEAEKETEARKREAILEAKEQIHIMRTEADRENRERRNEIQRLERRYLQKEESLDRKMESLEKKEEALAKKEQELSNKNRQLDELLQNQTAELERISGLTTEEARTMILDNVREEVKRETAQIIKEEEARAKEEAEKKAREIVALAIQKGAVDIVAETTVSVVPLPNDEMKGRIIGREGRNIRALETLTGVDLIIDDTPEAV
;
A
#
# COMPACT_ATOMS: atom_id res chain seq x y z
N MET A 1 -23.86 -150.55 -72.29
CA MET A 1 -24.34 -149.94 -71.03
C MET A 1 -23.53 -148.68 -70.74
N LYS A 2 -24.08 -147.49 -71.01
CA LYS A 2 -23.46 -146.18 -70.75
C LYS A 2 -23.73 -145.79 -69.29
N GLY A 3 -22.74 -145.86 -68.39
CA GLY A 3 -23.00 -145.56 -66.96
C GLY A 3 -21.84 -145.13 -66.07
N ILE A 4 -20.57 -145.19 -66.50
CA ILE A 4 -19.43 -145.06 -65.55
C ILE A 4 -18.65 -143.71 -65.68
N ASN A 5 -18.80 -142.96 -66.77
CA ASN A 5 -18.05 -141.69 -66.98
C ASN A 5 -18.80 -140.40 -66.57
N GLN A 6 -19.96 -140.47 -65.91
CA GLN A 6 -20.72 -139.25 -65.54
C GLN A 6 -20.37 -138.67 -64.16
N VAL A 7 -19.73 -139.44 -63.27
CA VAL A 7 -19.46 -139.02 -61.89
C VAL A 7 -18.49 -137.82 -61.77
N PRO A 8 -17.30 -137.79 -62.41
CA PRO A 8 -16.38 -136.65 -62.28
C PRO A 8 -16.90 -135.36 -62.94
N LEU A 9 -17.67 -135.48 -64.02
CA LEU A 9 -18.29 -134.33 -64.70
C LEU A 9 -19.32 -133.63 -63.81
N VAL A 10 -20.11 -134.39 -63.05
CA VAL A 10 -21.10 -133.86 -62.10
C VAL A 10 -20.44 -133.04 -60.99
N TYR A 11 -19.32 -133.49 -60.43
CA TYR A 11 -18.59 -132.73 -59.41
C TYR A 11 -18.01 -131.41 -59.93
N THR A 12 -17.48 -131.38 -61.16
CA THR A 12 -16.98 -130.13 -61.76
C THR A 12 -18.10 -129.11 -62.02
N ILE A 13 -19.27 -129.57 -62.47
CA ILE A 13 -20.44 -128.72 -62.67
C ILE A 13 -20.93 -128.16 -61.32
N LEU A 14 -20.99 -128.99 -60.28
CA LEU A 14 -21.35 -128.54 -58.93
C LEU A 14 -20.35 -127.52 -58.36
N ALA A 15 -19.04 -127.70 -58.59
CA ALA A 15 -18.02 -126.74 -58.16
C ALA A 15 -18.16 -125.38 -58.87
N VAL A 16 -18.44 -125.38 -60.18
CA VAL A 16 -18.69 -124.15 -60.94
C VAL A 16 -19.97 -123.46 -60.49
N ILE A 17 -21.04 -124.22 -60.24
CA ILE A 17 -22.30 -123.67 -59.69
C ILE A 17 -22.06 -123.07 -58.29
N ALA A 18 -21.33 -123.76 -57.41
CA ALA A 18 -20.99 -123.24 -56.09
C ALA A 18 -20.13 -121.98 -56.17
N LEU A 19 -19.19 -121.90 -57.11
CA LEU A 19 -18.38 -120.71 -57.36
C LEU A 19 -19.26 -119.54 -57.86
N LEU A 20 -20.13 -119.79 -58.83
CA LEU A 20 -21.05 -118.78 -59.37
C LEU A 20 -22.03 -118.29 -58.31
N LEU A 21 -22.57 -119.19 -57.48
CA LEU A 21 -23.44 -118.84 -56.35
C LEU A 21 -22.67 -118.05 -55.28
N GLY A 22 -21.42 -118.41 -55.00
CA GLY A 22 -20.56 -117.69 -54.06
C GLY A 22 -20.22 -116.28 -54.53
N VAL A 23 -19.91 -116.10 -55.82
CA VAL A 23 -19.67 -114.78 -56.44
C VAL A 23 -20.95 -113.95 -56.45
N LEU A 24 -22.09 -114.55 -56.82
CA LEU A 24 -23.38 -113.87 -56.81
C LEU A 24 -23.77 -113.43 -55.40
N PHE A 25 -23.63 -114.32 -54.41
CA PHE A 25 -23.91 -114.02 -53.01
C PHE A 25 -22.95 -112.96 -52.44
N GLY A 26 -21.66 -113.05 -52.76
CA GLY A 26 -20.66 -112.04 -52.38
C GLY A 26 -20.92 -110.67 -53.00
N TYR A 27 -21.36 -110.62 -54.27
CA TYR A 27 -21.76 -109.39 -54.94
C TYR A 27 -23.02 -108.78 -54.31
N LEU A 28 -24.03 -109.60 -53.99
CA LEU A 28 -25.25 -109.16 -53.32
C LEU A 28 -24.96 -108.62 -51.91
N LEU A 29 -24.13 -109.32 -51.12
CA LEU A 29 -23.69 -108.85 -49.80
C LEU A 29 -22.90 -107.54 -49.89
N ARG A 30 -21.96 -107.44 -50.84
CA ARG A 30 -21.19 -106.21 -51.04
C ARG A 30 -22.09 -105.05 -51.46
N LYS A 31 -23.06 -105.29 -52.35
CA LYS A 31 -24.05 -104.28 -52.77
C LYS A 31 -24.87 -103.80 -51.57
N TYR A 32 -25.40 -104.72 -50.76
CA TYR A 32 -26.20 -104.38 -49.58
C TYR A 32 -25.39 -103.62 -48.51
N LEU A 33 -24.16 -104.05 -48.21
CA LEU A 33 -23.28 -103.35 -47.26
C LEU A 33 -22.83 -101.98 -47.77
N ALA A 34 -22.56 -101.83 -49.06
CA ALA A 34 -22.21 -100.54 -49.66
C ALA A 34 -23.40 -99.57 -49.62
N GLU A 35 -24.60 -100.04 -49.97
CA GLU A 35 -25.83 -99.26 -49.92
C GLU A 35 -26.17 -98.86 -48.48
N ALA A 36 -26.10 -99.79 -47.52
CA ALA A 36 -26.28 -99.48 -46.09
C ALA A 36 -25.24 -98.47 -45.57
N LYS A 37 -23.98 -98.57 -46.00
CA LYS A 37 -22.92 -97.62 -45.62
C LYS A 37 -23.17 -96.23 -46.21
N ILE A 38 -23.62 -96.15 -47.48
CA ILE A 38 -23.99 -94.89 -48.13
C ILE A 38 -25.19 -94.26 -47.42
N THR A 39 -26.26 -95.02 -47.18
CA THR A 39 -27.43 -94.53 -46.43
C THR A 39 -27.05 -94.05 -45.04
N SER A 40 -26.20 -94.78 -44.31
CA SER A 40 -25.74 -94.35 -42.98
C SER A 40 -24.91 -93.05 -43.02
N ALA A 41 -24.10 -92.87 -44.07
CA ALA A 41 -23.30 -91.66 -44.25
C ALA A 41 -24.18 -90.47 -44.66
N GLU A 42 -25.19 -90.68 -45.50
CA GLU A 42 -26.21 -89.68 -45.86
C GLU A 42 -27.05 -89.28 -44.65
N GLU A 43 -27.50 -90.23 -43.83
CA GLU A 43 -28.21 -89.94 -42.58
C GLU A 43 -27.34 -89.18 -41.58
N ALA A 44 -26.06 -89.54 -41.43
CA ALA A 44 -25.12 -88.82 -40.58
C ALA A 44 -24.89 -87.39 -41.09
N ALA A 45 -24.68 -87.21 -42.40
CA ALA A 45 -24.52 -85.89 -43.01
C ALA A 45 -25.79 -85.04 -42.82
N LYS A 46 -26.97 -85.63 -42.98
CA LYS A 46 -28.25 -84.96 -42.76
C LYS A 46 -28.42 -84.54 -41.30
N ARG A 47 -28.08 -85.40 -40.33
CA ARG A 47 -28.11 -85.06 -38.90
C ARG A 47 -27.16 -83.91 -38.57
N ILE A 48 -25.93 -83.94 -39.10
CA ILE A 48 -24.95 -82.86 -38.90
C ILE A 48 -25.49 -81.53 -39.45
N LEU A 49 -26.11 -81.54 -40.64
CA LEU A 49 -26.72 -80.34 -41.20
C LEU A 49 -27.90 -79.84 -40.35
N GLU A 50 -28.81 -80.73 -39.93
CA GLU A 50 -29.95 -80.37 -39.08
C GLU A 50 -29.50 -79.83 -37.71
N GLU A 51 -28.45 -80.41 -37.11
CA GLU A 51 -27.86 -79.93 -35.85
C GLU A 51 -27.18 -78.57 -36.04
N ALA A 52 -26.41 -78.39 -37.12
CA ALA A 52 -25.76 -77.13 -37.44
C ALA A 52 -26.79 -76.01 -37.73
N GLU A 53 -27.89 -76.32 -38.41
CA GLU A 53 -29.00 -75.38 -38.63
C GLU A 53 -29.66 -74.97 -37.31
N LYS A 54 -29.98 -75.95 -36.44
CA LYS A 54 -30.57 -75.67 -35.12
C LYS A 54 -29.64 -74.84 -34.24
N GLU A 55 -28.35 -75.17 -34.20
CA GLU A 55 -27.35 -74.42 -33.43
C GLU A 55 -27.18 -73.00 -33.97
N THR A 56 -27.15 -72.84 -35.29
CA THR A 56 -27.07 -71.52 -35.94
C THR A 56 -28.31 -70.67 -35.64
N GLU A 57 -29.50 -71.26 -35.69
CA GLU A 57 -30.72 -70.57 -35.29
C GLU A 57 -30.72 -70.19 -33.82
N ALA A 58 -30.27 -71.09 -32.94
CA ALA A 58 -30.16 -70.82 -31.51
C ALA A 58 -29.20 -69.65 -31.24
N ARG A 59 -27.99 -69.69 -31.81
CA ARG A 59 -26.99 -68.61 -31.70
C ARG A 59 -27.50 -67.28 -32.26
N LYS A 60 -28.21 -67.30 -33.40
CA LYS A 60 -28.83 -66.08 -33.95
C LYS A 60 -29.88 -65.51 -33.01
N ARG A 61 -30.74 -66.35 -32.43
CA ARG A 61 -31.77 -65.91 -31.47
C ARG A 61 -31.14 -65.36 -30.20
N GLU A 62 -30.10 -66.01 -29.69
CA GLU A 62 -29.33 -65.56 -28.52
C GLU A 62 -28.67 -64.21 -28.78
N ALA A 63 -27.93 -64.05 -29.89
CA ALA A 63 -27.30 -62.78 -30.26
C ALA A 63 -28.32 -61.64 -30.44
N ILE A 64 -29.50 -61.92 -31.01
CA ILE A 64 -30.58 -60.92 -31.12
C ILE A 64 -31.13 -60.55 -29.74
N LEU A 65 -31.25 -61.53 -28.83
CA LEU A 65 -31.76 -61.31 -27.48
C LEU A 65 -30.77 -60.49 -26.64
N GLU A 66 -29.48 -60.83 -26.68
CA GLU A 66 -28.41 -60.06 -26.07
C GLU A 66 -28.36 -58.63 -26.61
N ALA A 67 -28.44 -58.45 -27.93
CA ALA A 67 -28.48 -57.12 -28.55
C ALA A 67 -29.70 -56.31 -28.08
N LYS A 68 -30.88 -56.94 -27.96
CA LYS A 68 -32.08 -56.29 -27.43
C LYS A 68 -31.92 -55.90 -25.96
N GLU A 69 -31.31 -56.76 -25.15
CA GLU A 69 -31.06 -56.48 -23.74
C GLU A 69 -30.07 -55.32 -23.57
N GLN A 70 -28.98 -55.30 -24.33
CA GLN A 70 -28.03 -54.18 -24.35
C GLN A 70 -28.70 -52.87 -24.77
N ILE A 71 -29.52 -52.89 -25.84
CA ILE A 71 -30.28 -51.72 -26.27
C ILE A 71 -31.24 -51.24 -25.16
N HIS A 72 -31.89 -52.17 -24.46
CA HIS A 72 -32.79 -51.84 -23.36
C HIS A 72 -32.06 -51.21 -22.17
N ILE A 73 -30.90 -51.75 -21.79
CA ILE A 73 -30.05 -51.22 -20.72
C ILE A 73 -29.58 -49.82 -21.11
N MET A 74 -28.98 -49.65 -22.29
CA MET A 74 -28.51 -48.36 -22.79
C MET A 74 -29.63 -47.32 -22.83
N ARG A 75 -30.84 -47.71 -23.27
CA ARG A 75 -32.00 -46.81 -23.28
C ARG A 75 -32.41 -46.40 -21.87
N THR A 76 -32.45 -47.34 -20.94
CA THR A 76 -32.82 -47.07 -19.55
C THR A 76 -31.80 -46.15 -18.87
N GLU A 77 -30.50 -46.35 -19.11
CA GLU A 77 -29.45 -45.47 -18.62
C GLU A 77 -29.54 -44.08 -19.23
N ALA A 78 -29.73 -43.97 -20.54
CA ALA A 78 -29.91 -42.69 -21.23
C ALA A 78 -31.16 -41.93 -20.73
N ASP A 79 -32.28 -42.62 -20.50
CA ASP A 79 -33.50 -42.03 -19.95
C ASP A 79 -33.28 -41.55 -18.51
N ARG A 80 -32.56 -42.31 -17.70
CA ARG A 80 -32.18 -41.93 -16.34
C ARG A 80 -31.27 -40.70 -16.34
N GLU A 81 -30.21 -40.70 -17.15
CA GLU A 81 -29.28 -39.57 -17.25
C GLU A 81 -30.00 -38.31 -17.73
N ASN A 82 -30.86 -38.42 -18.75
CA ASN A 82 -31.68 -37.30 -19.21
C ASN A 82 -32.59 -36.76 -18.11
N ARG A 83 -33.18 -37.64 -17.29
CA ARG A 83 -34.01 -37.22 -16.16
C ARG A 83 -33.19 -36.51 -15.08
N GLU A 84 -32.00 -37.00 -14.76
CA GLU A 84 -31.08 -36.37 -13.81
C GLU A 84 -30.64 -34.99 -14.29
N ARG A 85 -30.17 -34.88 -15.55
CA ARG A 85 -29.81 -33.61 -16.19
C ARG A 85 -30.98 -32.63 -16.22
N ARG A 86 -32.20 -33.08 -16.57
CA ARG A 86 -33.40 -32.24 -16.58
C ARG A 86 -33.72 -31.71 -15.18
N ASN A 87 -33.59 -32.54 -14.15
CA ASN A 87 -33.80 -32.13 -12.76
C ASN A 87 -32.74 -31.12 -12.30
N GLU A 88 -31.48 -31.29 -12.70
CA GLU A 88 -30.39 -30.35 -12.42
C GLU A 88 -30.63 -28.99 -13.08
N ILE A 89 -30.97 -28.99 -14.37
CA ILE A 89 -31.32 -27.77 -15.12
C ILE A 89 -32.46 -27.03 -14.42
N GLN A 90 -33.54 -27.72 -14.05
CA GLN A 90 -34.66 -27.09 -13.32
C GLN A 90 -34.26 -26.52 -11.95
N ARG A 91 -33.30 -27.13 -11.24
CA ARG A 91 -32.78 -26.57 -9.98
C ARG A 91 -31.96 -25.31 -10.24
N LEU A 92 -31.13 -25.31 -11.29
CA LEU A 92 -30.35 -24.16 -11.69
C LEU A 92 -31.26 -23.01 -12.14
N GLU A 93 -32.26 -23.27 -12.99
CA GLU A 93 -33.26 -22.29 -13.42
C GLU A 93 -33.97 -21.65 -12.23
N ARG A 94 -34.46 -22.45 -11.27
CA ARG A 94 -35.08 -21.90 -10.05
C ARG A 94 -34.13 -21.00 -9.26
N ARG A 95 -32.86 -21.39 -9.15
CA ARG A 95 -31.84 -20.59 -8.46
C ARG A 95 -31.53 -19.29 -9.22
N TYR A 96 -31.52 -19.33 -10.55
CA TYR A 96 -31.33 -18.14 -11.38
C TYR A 96 -32.50 -17.18 -11.26
N LEU A 97 -33.74 -17.66 -11.37
CA LEU A 97 -34.94 -16.85 -11.18
C LEU A 97 -34.98 -16.17 -9.79
N GLN A 98 -34.62 -16.90 -8.73
CA GLN A 98 -34.52 -16.32 -7.38
C GLN A 98 -33.44 -15.23 -7.28
N LYS A 99 -32.31 -15.40 -7.99
CA LYS A 99 -31.25 -14.38 -8.03
C LYS A 99 -31.70 -13.16 -8.84
N GLU A 100 -32.37 -13.37 -9.95
CA GLU A 100 -32.93 -12.30 -10.80
C GLU A 100 -33.94 -11.47 -10.01
N GLU A 101 -34.92 -12.11 -9.37
CA GLU A 101 -35.89 -11.41 -8.52
C GLU A 101 -35.22 -10.65 -7.35
N SER A 102 -34.17 -11.23 -6.75
CA SER A 102 -33.41 -10.55 -5.71
C SER A 102 -32.61 -9.35 -6.25
N LEU A 103 -32.15 -9.40 -7.50
CA LEU A 103 -31.43 -8.31 -8.15
C LEU A 103 -32.40 -7.18 -8.51
N ASP A 104 -33.56 -7.52 -9.06
CA ASP A 104 -34.61 -6.54 -9.40
C ASP A 104 -35.06 -5.76 -8.16
N ARG A 105 -35.31 -6.46 -7.05
CA ARG A 105 -35.65 -5.80 -5.76
C ARG A 105 -34.53 -4.88 -5.26
N LYS A 106 -33.26 -5.25 -5.47
CA LYS A 106 -32.12 -4.40 -5.09
C LYS A 106 -32.00 -3.19 -6.01
N MET A 107 -32.24 -3.34 -7.31
CA MET A 107 -32.27 -2.24 -8.27
C MET A 107 -33.37 -1.25 -7.92
N GLU A 108 -34.60 -1.71 -7.69
CA GLU A 108 -35.71 -0.84 -7.29
C GLU A 108 -35.40 -0.10 -5.96
N SER A 109 -34.76 -0.78 -4.99
CA SER A 109 -34.33 -0.11 -3.76
C SER A 109 -33.22 0.90 -3.98
N LEU A 110 -32.32 0.70 -4.94
CA LEU A 110 -31.25 1.64 -5.27
C LEU A 110 -31.83 2.86 -5.97
N GLU A 111 -32.70 2.67 -6.96
CA GLU A 111 -33.40 3.76 -7.66
C GLU A 111 -34.16 4.66 -6.69
N LYS A 112 -34.91 4.08 -5.74
CA LYS A 112 -35.60 4.86 -4.69
C LYS A 112 -34.64 5.66 -3.81
N LYS A 113 -33.46 5.11 -3.50
CA LYS A 113 -32.43 5.82 -2.72
C LYS A 113 -31.79 6.94 -3.52
N GLU A 114 -31.51 6.72 -4.80
CA GLU A 114 -30.99 7.75 -5.70
C GLU A 114 -31.98 8.90 -5.85
N GLU A 115 -33.27 8.61 -6.05
CA GLU A 115 -34.30 9.67 -6.13
C GLU A 115 -34.41 10.46 -4.81
N ALA A 116 -34.35 9.77 -3.66
CA ALA A 116 -34.38 10.42 -2.35
C ALA A 116 -33.12 11.28 -2.11
N LEU A 117 -31.94 10.81 -2.53
CA LEU A 117 -30.70 11.57 -2.44
C LEU A 117 -30.73 12.80 -3.34
N ALA A 118 -31.18 12.66 -4.59
CA ALA A 118 -31.30 13.78 -5.53
C ALA A 118 -32.25 14.87 -4.99
N LYS A 119 -33.39 14.49 -4.40
CA LYS A 119 -34.29 15.43 -3.72
C LYS A 119 -33.60 16.15 -2.56
N LYS A 120 -32.86 15.41 -1.73
CA LYS A 120 -32.14 15.98 -0.59
C LYS A 120 -31.01 16.92 -1.00
N GLU A 121 -30.29 16.60 -2.08
CA GLU A 121 -29.27 17.48 -2.67
C GLU A 121 -29.89 18.78 -3.19
N GLN A 122 -31.04 18.70 -3.87
CA GLN A 122 -31.76 19.88 -4.33
C GLN A 122 -32.24 20.75 -3.15
N GLU A 123 -32.77 20.13 -2.10
CA GLU A 123 -33.19 20.84 -0.87
C GLU A 123 -32.00 21.51 -0.18
N LEU A 124 -30.86 20.83 -0.07
CA LEU A 124 -29.63 21.39 0.51
C LEU A 124 -29.10 22.55 -0.32
N SER A 125 -29.09 22.42 -1.64
CA SER A 125 -28.69 23.50 -2.56
C SER A 125 -29.57 24.74 -2.39
N ASN A 126 -30.89 24.56 -2.32
CA ASN A 126 -31.83 25.64 -2.09
C ASN A 126 -31.62 26.31 -0.72
N LYS A 127 -31.41 25.52 0.34
CA LYS A 127 -31.15 26.03 1.69
C LYS A 127 -29.84 26.81 1.76
N ASN A 128 -28.77 26.33 1.13
CA ASN A 128 -27.50 27.05 1.09
C ASN A 128 -27.67 28.40 0.40
N ARG A 129 -28.38 28.45 -0.73
CA ARG A 129 -28.64 29.72 -1.42
C ARG A 129 -29.44 30.70 -0.55
N GLN A 130 -30.46 30.21 0.15
CA GLN A 130 -31.23 31.03 1.11
C GLN A 130 -30.36 31.51 2.27
N LEU A 131 -29.44 30.68 2.76
CA LEU A 131 -28.52 31.03 3.83
C LEU A 131 -27.56 32.13 3.38
N ASP A 132 -27.02 32.02 2.16
CA ASP A 132 -26.12 33.02 1.58
C ASP A 132 -26.84 34.37 1.37
N GLU A 133 -28.07 34.34 0.84
CA GLU A 133 -28.93 35.53 0.72
C GLU A 133 -29.21 36.16 2.09
N LEU A 134 -29.51 35.34 3.11
CA LEU A 134 -29.80 35.81 4.45
C LEU A 134 -28.57 36.41 5.14
N LEU A 135 -27.40 35.79 4.96
CA LEU A 135 -26.12 36.32 5.43
C LEU A 135 -25.81 37.67 4.77
N GLN A 136 -25.97 37.79 3.45
CA GLN A 136 -25.77 39.06 2.75
C GLN A 136 -26.70 40.16 3.28
N ASN A 137 -27.99 39.84 3.46
CA ASN A 137 -28.96 40.79 4.00
C ASN A 137 -28.61 41.19 5.44
N GLN A 138 -28.17 40.25 6.26
CA GLN A 138 -27.80 40.51 7.65
C GLN A 138 -26.53 41.37 7.72
N THR A 139 -25.54 41.13 6.87
CA THR A 139 -24.35 41.99 6.73
C THR A 139 -24.74 43.39 6.30
N ALA A 140 -25.57 43.53 5.25
CA ALA A 140 -26.01 44.83 4.76
C ALA A 140 -26.79 45.62 5.83
N GLU A 141 -27.65 44.95 6.60
CA GLU A 141 -28.40 45.60 7.68
C GLU A 141 -27.51 45.99 8.85
N LEU A 142 -26.51 45.17 9.20
CA LEU A 142 -25.50 45.53 10.20
C LEU A 142 -24.66 46.73 9.76
N GLU A 143 -24.26 46.79 8.49
CA GLU A 143 -23.57 47.96 7.92
C GLU A 143 -24.45 49.20 7.98
N ARG A 144 -25.76 49.06 7.67
CA ARG A 144 -26.74 50.14 7.76
C ARG A 144 -26.92 50.66 9.19
N ILE A 145 -27.07 49.76 10.17
CA ILE A 145 -27.29 50.12 11.58
C ILE A 145 -26.03 50.72 12.20
N SER A 146 -24.87 50.14 11.92
CA SER A 146 -23.59 50.67 12.41
C SER A 146 -23.20 51.97 11.71
N GLY A 147 -23.80 52.28 10.56
CA GLY A 147 -23.47 53.45 9.74
C GLY A 147 -22.06 53.38 9.15
N LEU A 148 -21.45 52.19 9.20
CA LEU A 148 -20.09 51.91 8.78
C LEU A 148 -20.12 50.63 7.96
N THR A 149 -19.48 50.64 6.80
CA THR A 149 -19.20 49.41 6.05
C THR A 149 -18.21 48.53 6.83
N THR A 150 -18.15 47.24 6.50
CA THR A 150 -17.23 46.30 7.14
C THR A 150 -15.77 46.77 7.04
N GLU A 151 -15.37 47.34 5.89
CA GLU A 151 -14.02 47.89 5.70
C GLU A 151 -13.78 49.20 6.46
N GLU A 152 -14.80 50.06 6.59
CA GLU A 152 -14.70 51.28 7.41
C GLU A 152 -14.56 50.93 8.89
N ALA A 153 -15.33 49.96 9.40
CA ALA A 153 -15.20 49.47 10.77
C ALA A 153 -13.80 48.87 11.02
N ARG A 154 -13.29 48.08 10.06
CA ARG A 154 -11.93 47.53 10.12
C ARG A 154 -10.86 48.62 10.13
N THR A 155 -11.02 49.65 9.29
CA THR A 155 -10.09 50.79 9.21
C THR A 155 -10.10 51.59 10.51
N MET A 156 -11.29 51.86 11.07
CA MET A 156 -11.45 52.56 12.33
C MET A 156 -10.76 51.83 13.50
N ILE A 157 -10.92 50.50 13.59
CA ILE A 157 -10.21 49.70 14.61
C ILE A 157 -8.69 49.81 14.42
N LEU A 158 -8.20 49.70 13.19
CA LEU A 158 -6.76 49.80 12.89
C LEU A 158 -6.20 51.19 13.20
N ASP A 159 -6.95 52.26 12.93
CA ASP A 159 -6.53 53.62 13.22
C ASP A 159 -6.53 53.92 14.72
N ASN A 160 -7.51 53.41 15.48
CA ASN A 160 -7.50 53.49 16.94
C ASN A 160 -6.27 52.79 17.53
N VAL A 161 -5.93 51.59 17.04
CA VAL A 161 -4.72 50.87 17.45
C VAL A 161 -3.46 51.66 17.09
N ARG A 162 -3.40 52.30 15.92
CA ARG A 162 -2.27 53.17 15.55
C ARG A 162 -2.11 54.35 16.48
N GLU A 163 -3.20 55.04 16.85
CA GLU A 163 -3.13 56.16 17.78
C GLU A 163 -2.64 55.72 19.16
N GLU A 164 -3.13 54.59 19.65
CA GLU A 164 -2.73 54.05 20.95
C GLU A 164 -1.24 53.70 20.98
N VAL A 165 -0.76 52.97 19.96
CA VAL A 165 0.66 52.64 19.79
C VAL A 165 1.52 53.89 19.69
N LYS A 166 1.05 54.93 18.97
CA LYS A 166 1.77 56.20 18.85
C LYS A 166 1.89 56.91 20.20
N ARG A 167 0.85 56.85 21.03
CA ARG A 167 0.84 57.45 22.39
C ARG A 167 1.80 56.71 23.33
N GLU A 168 1.77 55.37 23.34
CA GLU A 168 2.73 54.57 24.11
C GLU A 168 4.16 54.82 23.66
N THR A 169 4.41 54.84 22.35
CA THR A 169 5.75 55.10 21.80
C THR A 169 6.26 56.49 22.22
N ALA A 170 5.41 57.52 22.20
CA ALA A 170 5.79 58.86 22.65
C ALA A 170 6.14 58.89 24.15
N GLN A 171 5.44 58.10 24.97
CA GLN A 171 5.73 57.99 26.40
C GLN A 171 7.08 57.28 26.63
N ILE A 172 7.33 56.17 25.93
CA ILE A 172 8.62 55.46 25.97
C ILE A 172 9.77 56.39 25.57
N ILE A 173 9.62 57.13 24.46
CA ILE A 173 10.65 58.09 24.00
C ILE A 173 10.94 59.13 25.08
N LYS A 174 9.90 59.70 25.71
CA LYS A 174 10.07 60.71 26.76
C LYS A 174 10.78 60.15 28.00
N GLU A 175 10.45 58.92 28.40
CA GLU A 175 11.08 58.24 29.52
C GLU A 175 12.56 57.92 29.23
N GLU A 176 12.86 57.44 28.02
CA GLU A 176 14.24 57.19 27.57
C GLU A 176 15.07 58.48 27.45
N GLU A 177 14.48 59.58 26.95
CA GLU A 177 15.14 60.88 26.91
C GLU A 177 15.46 61.41 28.31
N ALA A 178 14.54 61.24 29.27
CA ALA A 178 14.75 61.63 30.66
C ALA A 178 15.89 60.81 31.29
N ARG A 179 15.89 59.49 31.10
CA ARG A 179 16.99 58.61 31.53
C ARG A 179 18.32 59.00 30.91
N ALA A 180 18.34 59.26 29.60
CA ALA A 180 19.55 59.67 28.88
C ALA A 180 20.11 60.99 29.44
N LYS A 181 19.25 61.97 29.77
CA LYS A 181 19.66 63.22 30.43
C LYS A 181 20.24 62.98 31.82
N GLU A 182 19.59 62.15 32.63
CA GLU A 182 20.07 61.82 33.98
C GLU A 182 21.43 61.11 33.94
N GLU A 183 21.60 60.13 33.05
CA GLU A 183 22.87 59.45 32.84
C GLU A 183 23.96 60.41 32.33
N ALA A 184 23.61 61.31 31.41
CA ALA A 184 24.53 62.32 30.90
C ALA A 184 24.97 63.29 32.01
N GLU A 185 24.05 63.75 32.86
CA GLU A 185 24.37 64.62 33.99
C GLU A 185 25.26 63.91 35.02
N LYS A 186 24.96 62.64 35.32
CA LYS A 186 25.80 61.82 36.20
C LYS A 186 27.21 61.67 35.65
N LYS A 187 27.35 61.31 34.36
CA LYS A 187 28.66 61.20 33.69
C LYS A 187 29.40 62.54 33.65
N ALA A 188 28.70 63.65 33.40
CA ALA A 188 29.31 64.97 33.41
C ALA A 188 29.89 65.31 34.79
N ARG A 189 29.15 65.04 35.87
CA ARG A 189 29.65 65.23 37.25
C ARG A 189 30.86 64.34 37.54
N GLU A 190 30.85 63.08 37.11
CA GLU A 190 32.00 62.16 37.25
C GLU A 190 33.24 62.69 36.51
N ILE A 191 33.07 63.16 35.27
CA ILE A 191 34.17 63.74 34.47
C ILE A 191 34.74 65.00 35.14
N VAL A 192 33.88 65.92 35.61
CA VAL A 192 34.33 67.15 36.28
C VAL A 192 35.06 66.82 37.59
N ALA A 193 34.53 65.89 38.40
CA ALA A 193 35.19 65.45 39.62
C ALA A 193 36.58 64.85 39.33
N LEU A 194 36.69 64.01 38.29
CA LEU A 194 37.95 63.42 37.86
C LEU A 194 38.94 64.50 37.36
N ALA A 195 38.46 65.50 36.62
CA ALA A 195 39.29 66.62 36.15
C ALA A 195 39.83 67.46 37.32
N ILE A 196 39.00 67.76 38.32
CA ILE A 196 39.42 68.46 39.54
C ILE A 196 40.48 67.64 40.29
N GLN A 197 40.23 66.34 40.50
CA GLN A 197 41.18 65.45 41.18
C GLN A 197 42.54 65.40 40.48
N LYS A 198 42.57 65.41 39.14
CA LYS A 198 43.82 65.41 38.37
C LYS A 198 44.51 66.77 38.34
N GLY A 199 43.77 67.86 38.16
CA GLY A 199 44.34 69.22 38.06
C GLY A 199 44.93 69.76 39.37
N ALA A 200 44.53 69.22 40.52
CA ALA A 200 45.09 69.60 41.81
C ALA A 200 46.58 69.23 41.96
N VAL A 201 47.06 68.22 41.25
CA VAL A 201 48.48 67.80 41.32
C VAL A 201 49.38 68.81 40.62
N ASP A 202 48.95 69.35 39.47
CA ASP A 202 49.77 70.24 38.65
C ASP A 202 49.92 71.64 39.28
N ILE A 203 48.86 72.21 39.87
CA ILE A 203 48.89 73.54 40.51
C ILE A 203 49.76 73.56 41.78
N VAL A 204 49.77 72.47 42.54
CA VAL A 204 50.55 72.38 43.78
C VAL A 204 52.05 72.38 43.46
N ALA A 205 52.45 71.72 42.37
CA ALA A 205 53.85 71.69 41.95
C ALA A 205 54.35 73.07 41.48
N GLU A 206 53.57 73.82 40.70
CA GLU A 206 53.98 75.15 40.21
C GLU A 206 54.09 76.20 41.33
N THR A 207 53.25 76.13 42.36
CA THR A 207 53.17 77.21 43.36
C THR A 207 54.19 77.07 44.49
N THR A 208 54.76 75.88 44.72
CA THR A 208 55.59 75.59 45.90
C THR A 208 57.10 75.60 45.64
N VAL A 209 57.53 75.68 44.38
CA VAL A 209 58.96 75.74 44.01
C VAL A 209 59.34 77.18 43.65
N SER A 210 60.34 77.73 44.32
CA SER A 210 60.86 79.08 44.05
C SER A 210 62.38 79.02 43.85
N VAL A 211 62.84 79.50 42.71
CA VAL A 211 64.24 79.49 42.31
C VAL A 211 64.88 80.82 42.66
N VAL A 212 65.97 80.80 43.42
CA VAL A 212 66.69 82.01 43.82
C VAL A 212 68.13 81.95 43.29
N PRO A 213 68.54 82.85 42.39
CA PRO A 213 69.90 82.84 41.85
C PRO A 213 70.91 83.33 42.88
N LEU A 214 72.03 82.61 43.04
CA LEU A 214 73.12 83.01 43.93
C LEU A 214 74.17 83.84 43.16
N PRO A 215 74.64 84.96 43.72
CA PRO A 215 75.52 85.89 43.01
C PRO A 215 76.97 85.41 42.86
N ASN A 216 77.42 84.43 43.64
CA ASN A 216 78.74 83.78 43.51
C ASN A 216 78.82 82.47 44.31
N ASP A 217 79.80 81.62 43.97
CA ASP A 217 80.02 80.32 44.63
C ASP A 217 80.48 80.46 46.09
N GLU A 218 81.06 81.61 46.47
CA GLU A 218 81.41 81.90 47.86
C GLU A 218 80.16 81.98 48.75
N MET A 219 79.08 82.59 48.26
CA MET A 219 77.77 82.59 48.91
C MET A 219 77.19 81.18 49.01
N LYS A 220 77.30 80.36 47.95
CA LYS A 220 76.88 78.94 47.95
C LYS A 220 77.60 78.16 49.06
N GLY A 221 78.92 78.30 49.16
CA GLY A 221 79.72 77.65 50.22
C GLY A 221 79.31 78.07 51.64
N ARG A 222 78.95 79.35 51.84
CA ARG A 222 78.43 79.84 53.14
C ARG A 222 77.03 79.34 53.45
N ILE A 223 76.14 79.26 52.46
CA ILE A 223 74.78 78.76 52.65
C ILE A 223 74.81 77.26 52.99
N ILE A 224 75.68 76.47 52.37
CA ILE A 224 75.84 75.04 52.70
C ILE A 224 76.51 74.88 54.09
N GLY A 225 77.63 75.57 54.32
CA GLY A 225 78.44 75.45 55.53
C GLY A 225 79.22 74.13 55.62
N ARG A 226 80.22 74.06 56.52
CA ARG A 226 81.04 72.84 56.72
C ARG A 226 80.15 71.66 57.17
N GLU A 227 80.15 70.59 56.36
CA GLU A 227 79.32 69.38 56.48
C GLU A 227 77.81 69.62 56.28
N GLY A 228 77.42 70.67 55.56
CA GLY A 228 75.99 70.95 55.29
C GLY A 228 75.20 71.41 56.51
N ARG A 229 75.88 71.81 57.59
CA ARG A 229 75.21 72.23 58.84
C ARG A 229 74.33 73.46 58.66
N ASN A 230 74.73 74.37 57.78
CA ASN A 230 74.06 75.65 57.64
C ASN A 230 72.79 75.51 56.78
N ILE A 231 72.84 74.73 55.69
CA ILE A 231 71.65 74.42 54.88
C ILE A 231 70.60 73.65 55.70
N ARG A 232 70.99 72.59 56.44
CA ARG A 232 70.05 71.85 57.29
C ARG A 232 69.42 72.69 58.39
N ALA A 233 70.18 73.62 58.97
CA ALA A 233 69.63 74.55 59.96
C ALA A 233 68.60 75.49 59.32
N LEU A 234 68.88 75.97 58.11
CA LEU A 234 67.97 76.84 57.35
C LEU A 234 66.69 76.10 56.97
N GLU A 235 66.79 74.88 56.42
CA GLU A 235 65.66 73.99 56.12
C GLU A 235 64.81 73.69 57.36
N THR A 236 65.46 73.36 58.49
CA THR A 236 64.73 73.06 59.74
C THR A 236 64.01 74.28 60.29
N LEU A 237 64.61 75.47 60.20
CA LEU A 237 64.03 76.71 60.72
C LEU A 237 62.90 77.26 59.84
N THR A 238 63.01 77.08 58.52
CA THR A 238 62.06 77.63 57.55
C THR A 238 61.01 76.63 57.08
N GLY A 239 61.26 75.33 57.24
CA GLY A 239 60.36 74.25 56.83
C GLY A 239 60.31 74.01 55.33
N VAL A 240 61.24 74.59 54.56
CA VAL A 240 61.38 74.35 53.12
C VAL A 240 62.51 73.37 52.84
N ASP A 241 62.43 72.65 51.73
CA ASP A 241 63.47 71.76 51.22
C ASP A 241 64.33 72.55 50.22
N LEU A 242 65.63 72.71 50.49
CA LEU A 242 66.52 73.57 49.70
C LEU A 242 67.45 72.70 48.85
N ILE A 243 67.16 72.61 47.56
CA ILE A 243 68.02 71.90 46.61
C ILE A 243 68.96 72.92 45.95
N ILE A 244 70.28 72.68 45.99
CA ILE A 244 71.27 73.55 45.36
C ILE A 244 71.89 72.85 44.15
N ASP A 245 71.57 73.31 42.95
CA ASP A 245 72.13 72.82 41.69
C ASP A 245 73.54 73.41 41.42
N ASP A 246 74.38 72.68 40.69
CA ASP A 246 75.77 73.02 40.33
C ASP A 246 75.92 73.54 38.88
N THR A 247 74.81 73.82 38.20
CA THR A 247 74.79 74.26 36.80
C THR A 247 74.42 75.75 36.70
N PRO A 248 75.24 76.62 36.06
CA PRO A 248 74.86 78.02 35.88
C PRO A 248 73.74 78.08 34.85
N GLU A 249 72.63 78.71 35.24
CA GLU A 249 71.27 78.64 34.65
C GLU A 249 70.34 77.62 35.33
N ALA A 250 69.93 77.98 36.55
CA ALA A 250 68.65 77.70 37.22
C ALA A 250 67.94 76.36 36.95
N VAL A 251 67.70 75.63 38.03
CA VAL A 251 66.33 75.23 38.42
C VAL A 251 66.17 75.38 39.92
#